data_AF-A0A1U7NKT0-F1
#
_entry.id   AF-A0A1U7NKT0-F1
#
_cell.length_a   1.000
_cell.length_b   1.000
_cell.length_c   1.000
_cell.angle_alpha   90.00
_cell.angle_beta   90.00
_cell.angle_gamma   90.00
#
_symmetry.space_group_name_H-M   'P 1'
#
loop_
_entity.id
_entity.type
_entity.pdbx_description
1 polymer ?
#
loop_
_entity_poly.entity_id
_entity_poly.type
_entity_poly.pdbx_seq_one_letter_code
_entity_poly.pdbx_strand_id
1 'polypeptide(L)'
;MTRKKFPGWAIALIAVLVIVLIGGVAVIGPYNTMVGYDEQVSTAQANIQTQLQSRLDKINELMPAVQGSMNQEDDIYKDIAALRSNTPGINMDADGKLTIDKNASIKELENADAASSQMIRDINIAQEAYPELKSSDLMKDFMTSVEGIENRISYARDNYNEDVQAYNVYIRSFPHNIAASLFGFSPKEKFEASSAAQNAPVVKFD
;
A
#
# COMPACT_ATOMS: atom_id res chain seq x y z
N MET A 1 -7.36 -61.13 -39.36
CA MET A 1 -7.25 -59.78 -38.77
C MET A 1 -5.94 -59.67 -38.00
N THR A 2 -4.91 -59.09 -38.61
CA THR A 2 -3.62 -58.83 -37.92
C THR A 2 -3.73 -57.53 -37.15
N ARG A 3 -3.75 -57.58 -35.81
CA ARG A 3 -3.59 -56.40 -34.96
C ARG A 3 -2.19 -55.81 -35.22
N LYS A 4 -2.09 -54.74 -36.02
CA LYS A 4 -0.84 -53.97 -36.16
C LYS A 4 -0.44 -53.51 -34.76
N LYS A 5 0.64 -54.09 -34.22
CA LYS A 5 1.23 -53.62 -32.96
C LYS A 5 1.90 -52.29 -33.24
N PHE A 6 1.46 -51.22 -32.59
CA PHE A 6 2.13 -49.92 -32.68
C PHE A 6 3.58 -50.06 -32.17
N PRO A 7 4.56 -49.45 -32.85
CA PRO A 7 5.93 -49.53 -32.40
C PRO A 7 6.10 -48.77 -31.07
N GLY A 8 6.96 -49.27 -30.17
CA GLY A 8 7.10 -48.71 -28.81
C GLY A 8 7.42 -47.21 -28.76
N TRP A 9 8.12 -46.69 -29.78
CA TRP A 9 8.42 -45.26 -29.92
C TRP A 9 7.16 -44.40 -30.20
N ALA A 10 6.16 -44.95 -30.90
CA ALA A 10 4.91 -44.24 -31.15
C ALA A 10 4.06 -44.12 -29.86
N ILE A 11 4.11 -45.14 -28.99
CA ILE A 11 3.45 -45.11 -27.68
C ILE A 11 4.13 -44.07 -26.77
N ALA A 12 5.47 -44.01 -26.78
CA ALA A 12 6.22 -43.01 -26.03
C ALA A 12 5.91 -41.56 -26.48
N LEU A 13 5.84 -41.31 -27.79
CA LEU A 13 5.48 -40.00 -28.33
C LEU A 13 4.05 -39.57 -27.96
N ILE A 14 3.10 -40.49 -28.00
CA ILE A 14 1.72 -40.22 -27.59
C ILE A 14 1.65 -39.92 -26.09
N ALA A 15 2.38 -40.65 -25.25
CA ALA A 15 2.46 -40.37 -23.82
C ALA A 15 3.03 -38.97 -23.53
N VAL A 16 4.11 -38.58 -24.22
CA VAL A 16 4.68 -37.22 -24.11
C VAL A 16 3.70 -36.15 -24.57
N LEU A 17 3.02 -36.36 -25.70
CA LEU A 17 2.02 -35.41 -26.22
C LEU A 17 0.85 -35.23 -25.24
N VAL A 18 0.37 -36.32 -24.63
CA VAL A 18 -0.68 -36.28 -23.62
C VAL A 18 -0.21 -35.55 -22.36
N ILE A 19 1.03 -35.78 -21.91
CA ILE A 19 1.61 -35.04 -20.77
C ILE A 19 1.72 -33.54 -21.08
N VAL A 20 2.11 -33.16 -22.30
CA VAL A 20 2.19 -31.77 -22.75
C VAL A 20 0.80 -31.13 -22.86
N LEU A 21 -0.20 -31.85 -23.39
CA LEU A 21 -1.58 -31.36 -23.48
C LEU A 21 -2.23 -31.19 -22.10
N ILE A 22 -2.06 -32.16 -21.22
CA ILE A 22 -2.52 -32.08 -19.82
C ILE A 22 -1.79 -30.94 -19.11
N GLY A 23 -0.47 -30.81 -19.30
CA GLY A 23 0.32 -29.72 -18.76
C GLY A 23 -0.12 -28.34 -19.27
N GLY A 24 -0.41 -28.20 -20.56
CA GLY A 24 -0.85 -26.95 -21.17
C GLY A 24 -2.23 -26.49 -20.68
N VAL A 25 -3.20 -27.41 -20.56
CA VAL A 25 -4.53 -27.09 -20.01
C VAL A 25 -4.47 -26.84 -18.50
N ALA A 26 -3.60 -27.55 -17.77
CA ALA A 26 -3.41 -27.36 -16.32
C ALA A 26 -2.79 -26.00 -15.96
N VAL A 27 -2.22 -25.28 -16.92
CA VAL A 27 -1.51 -24.01 -16.69
C VAL A 27 -2.37 -22.77 -16.96
N ILE A 28 -3.34 -22.85 -17.87
CA ILE A 28 -4.21 -21.71 -18.24
C ILE A 28 -5.10 -21.30 -17.05
N GLY A 29 -5.67 -22.27 -16.33
CA GLY A 29 -6.52 -22.01 -15.16
C GLY A 29 -5.77 -21.25 -14.06
N PRO A 30 -4.64 -21.78 -13.55
CA PRO A 30 -3.84 -21.11 -12.55
C PRO A 30 -3.35 -19.73 -12.97
N TYR A 31 -2.93 -19.55 -14.22
CA TYR A 31 -2.48 -18.25 -14.72
C TYR A 31 -3.57 -17.18 -14.56
N ASN A 32 -4.79 -17.43 -15.03
CA ASN A 32 -5.89 -16.48 -14.91
C ASN A 32 -6.25 -16.18 -13.45
N THR A 33 -6.18 -17.18 -12.58
CA THR A 33 -6.38 -16.98 -11.14
C THR A 33 -5.27 -16.14 -10.51
N MET A 34 -4.00 -16.33 -10.89
CA MET A 34 -2.89 -15.50 -10.44
C MET A 34 -3.07 -14.04 -10.86
N VAL A 35 -3.45 -13.80 -12.12
CA VAL A 35 -3.77 -12.46 -12.62
C VAL A 35 -4.90 -11.83 -11.80
N GLY A 36 -5.94 -12.60 -11.49
CA GLY A 36 -7.04 -12.13 -10.65
C GLY A 36 -6.60 -11.70 -9.25
N TYR A 37 -5.77 -12.51 -8.58
CA TYR A 37 -5.20 -12.12 -7.28
C TYR A 37 -4.23 -10.95 -7.40
N ASP A 38 -3.44 -10.88 -8.47
CA ASP A 38 -2.50 -9.79 -8.70
C ASP A 38 -3.21 -8.43 -8.81
N GLU A 39 -4.32 -8.42 -9.56
CA GLU A 39 -5.19 -7.25 -9.75
C GLU A 39 -5.93 -6.85 -8.46
N GLN A 40 -6.35 -7.84 -7.65
CA GLN A 40 -6.92 -7.56 -6.32
C GLN A 40 -5.91 -6.82 -5.43
N VAL A 41 -4.67 -7.32 -5.36
CA VAL A 41 -3.61 -6.65 -4.61
C VAL A 41 -3.30 -5.26 -5.16
N SER A 42 -3.26 -5.10 -6.49
CA SER A 42 -3.07 -3.80 -7.15
C SER A 42 -4.17 -2.81 -6.77
N THR A 43 -5.42 -3.26 -6.78
CA THR A 43 -6.59 -2.45 -6.38
C THR A 43 -6.51 -2.06 -4.91
N ALA A 44 -6.17 -2.99 -4.02
CA ALA A 44 -6.01 -2.71 -2.60
C ALA A 44 -4.88 -1.71 -2.31
N GLN A 45 -3.76 -1.79 -3.06
CA GLN A 45 -2.68 -0.81 -2.98
C GLN A 45 -3.15 0.59 -3.41
N ALA A 46 -3.91 0.68 -4.51
CA ALA A 46 -4.48 1.95 -4.97
C ALA A 46 -5.46 2.56 -3.96
N ASN A 47 -6.18 1.72 -3.21
CA ASN A 47 -7.05 2.18 -2.13
C ASN A 47 -6.26 2.82 -0.99
N ILE A 48 -5.13 2.22 -0.57
CA ILE A 48 -4.22 2.82 0.41
C ILE A 48 -3.74 4.19 -0.08
N GLN A 49 -3.22 4.25 -1.30
CA GLN A 49 -2.76 5.49 -1.91
C GLN A 49 -3.83 6.58 -1.90
N THR A 50 -5.07 6.24 -2.23
CA THR A 50 -6.19 7.19 -2.25
C THR A 50 -6.48 7.75 -0.86
N GLN A 51 -6.44 6.92 0.18
CA GLN A 51 -6.65 7.40 1.55
C GLN A 51 -5.48 8.26 2.04
N LEU A 52 -4.24 7.89 1.71
CA LEU A 52 -3.05 8.70 2.03
C LEU A 52 -3.08 10.05 1.32
N GLN A 53 -3.47 10.09 0.04
CA GLN A 53 -3.68 11.34 -0.69
C GLN A 53 -4.76 12.19 -0.03
N SER A 54 -5.89 11.59 0.37
CA SER A 54 -6.97 12.32 1.06
C SER A 54 -6.48 12.97 2.37
N ARG A 55 -5.56 12.30 3.08
CA ARG A 55 -4.93 12.86 4.29
C ARG A 55 -4.03 14.04 3.95
N LEU A 56 -3.20 13.92 2.92
CA LEU A 56 -2.38 15.04 2.42
C LEU A 56 -3.25 16.21 1.94
N ASP A 57 -4.37 15.95 1.29
CA ASP A 57 -5.31 16.99 0.84
C ASP A 57 -5.88 17.77 2.03
N LYS A 58 -6.25 17.09 3.12
CA LYS A 58 -6.69 17.75 4.36
C LYS A 58 -5.59 18.57 5.01
N ILE A 59 -4.37 18.07 4.99
CA ILE A 59 -3.19 18.82 5.46
C ILE A 59 -3.00 20.09 4.61
N ASN A 60 -3.05 19.97 3.28
CA ASN A 60 -2.94 21.09 2.36
C ASN A 60 -4.04 22.15 2.60
N GLU A 61 -5.26 21.71 2.90
CA GLU A 61 -6.40 22.59 3.22
C GLU A 61 -6.18 23.41 4.50
N LEU A 62 -5.63 22.78 5.54
CA LEU A 62 -5.41 23.44 6.83
C LEU A 62 -4.18 24.37 6.83
N MET A 63 -3.21 24.09 5.96
CA MET A 63 -1.89 24.72 5.99
C MET A 63 -1.92 26.25 5.93
N PRO A 64 -2.68 26.94 5.06
CA PRO A 64 -2.74 28.41 5.06
C PRO A 64 -3.20 29.02 6.39
N ALA A 65 -4.09 28.35 7.13
CA ALA A 65 -4.59 28.84 8.41
C ALA A 65 -3.55 28.67 9.52
N VAL A 66 -2.89 27.51 9.56
CA VAL A 66 -1.74 27.26 10.45
C VAL A 66 -0.65 28.31 10.20
N GLN A 67 -0.40 28.61 8.92
CA GLN A 67 0.59 29.62 8.53
C GLN A 67 0.23 31.03 8.97
N GLY A 68 -1.06 31.41 8.90
CA GLY A 68 -1.55 32.71 9.31
C GLY A 68 -1.62 32.91 10.83
N SER A 69 -1.74 31.84 11.60
CA SER A 69 -1.79 31.88 13.07
C SER A 69 -0.40 31.86 13.73
N MET A 70 0.60 31.27 13.07
CA MET A 70 1.94 31.09 13.63
C MET A 70 2.91 32.18 13.16
N ASN A 71 3.85 32.59 14.03
CA ASN A 71 4.96 33.44 13.60
C ASN A 71 5.89 32.66 12.67
N GLN A 72 6.60 33.36 11.77
CA GLN A 72 7.34 32.82 10.62
C GLN A 72 8.56 31.92 10.95
N GLU A 73 8.72 31.42 12.18
CA GLU A 73 9.93 30.72 12.67
C GLU A 73 9.68 29.34 13.30
N ASP A 74 8.44 28.86 13.36
CA ASP A 74 8.15 27.61 14.09
C ASP A 74 8.63 26.34 13.39
N ASP A 75 9.05 25.36 14.20
CA ASP A 75 9.60 24.08 13.76
C ASP A 75 8.65 23.31 12.82
N ILE A 76 7.34 23.55 12.94
CA ILE A 76 6.34 23.02 12.01
C ILE A 76 6.63 23.42 10.57
N TYR A 77 6.98 24.67 10.29
CA TYR A 77 7.35 25.07 8.92
C TYR A 77 8.55 24.28 8.38
N LYS A 78 9.50 23.93 9.25
CA LYS A 78 10.66 23.12 8.87
C LYS A 78 10.27 21.67 8.64
N ASP A 79 9.37 21.11 9.46
CA ASP A 79 8.86 19.75 9.29
C ASP A 79 8.05 19.61 8.00
N ILE A 80 7.21 20.60 7.69
CA ILE A 80 6.48 20.68 6.41
C ILE A 80 7.46 20.77 5.22
N ALA A 81 8.48 21.62 5.32
CA ALA A 81 9.49 21.76 4.27
C ALA A 81 10.37 20.49 4.13
N ALA A 82 10.64 19.79 5.22
CA ALA A 82 11.38 18.53 5.24
C ALA A 82 10.56 17.40 4.59
N LEU A 83 9.26 17.30 4.87
CA LEU A 83 8.35 16.36 4.22
C LEU A 83 8.29 16.57 2.70
N ARG A 84 8.26 17.85 2.28
CA ARG A 84 8.30 18.25 0.86
C ARG A 84 9.58 17.78 0.16
N SER A 85 10.72 17.80 0.84
CA SER A 85 12.03 17.64 0.21
C SER A 85 12.64 16.26 0.35
N ASN A 86 12.24 15.47 1.36
CA ASN A 86 12.97 14.28 1.78
C ASN A 86 12.14 13.01 2.00
N THR A 87 10.84 13.00 1.72
CA THR A 87 10.01 11.79 1.90
C THR A 87 9.78 11.07 0.58
N PRO A 88 10.40 9.90 0.33
CA PRO A 88 10.11 9.09 -0.85
C PRO A 88 8.62 8.75 -0.93
N GLY A 89 8.01 8.95 -2.10
CA GLY A 89 6.58 8.73 -2.31
C GLY A 89 5.69 9.96 -2.12
N ILE A 90 6.18 11.02 -1.47
CA ILE A 90 5.50 12.32 -1.40
C ILE A 90 6.18 13.30 -2.36
N ASN A 91 5.39 13.91 -3.23
CA ASN A 91 5.79 14.92 -4.19
C ASN A 91 5.07 16.25 -3.94
N MET A 92 5.53 17.30 -4.61
CA MET A 92 4.84 18.58 -4.67
C MET A 92 4.37 18.86 -6.09
N ASP A 93 3.09 19.19 -6.25
CA ASP A 93 2.55 19.61 -7.54
C ASP A 93 2.94 21.05 -7.91
N ALA A 94 2.50 21.50 -9.10
CA ALA A 94 2.80 22.84 -9.61
C ALA A 94 2.23 23.98 -8.73
N ASP A 95 1.19 23.68 -7.93
CA ASP A 95 0.51 24.64 -7.04
C ASP A 95 1.09 24.61 -5.61
N GLY A 96 2.10 23.79 -5.36
CA GLY A 96 2.75 23.69 -4.06
C GLY A 96 2.06 22.75 -3.07
N LYS A 97 1.18 21.85 -3.53
CA LYS A 97 0.45 20.91 -2.68
C LYS A 97 1.17 19.57 -2.57
N LEU A 98 1.08 18.96 -1.39
CA LEU A 98 1.59 17.62 -1.13
C LEU A 98 0.75 16.58 -1.88
N THR A 99 1.40 15.65 -2.56
CA THR A 99 0.77 14.61 -3.39
C THR A 99 1.52 13.29 -3.25
N ILE A 100 0.84 12.17 -3.47
CA ILE A 100 1.45 10.84 -3.57
C ILE A 100 1.80 10.56 -5.03
N ASP A 101 2.99 10.00 -5.30
CA ASP A 101 3.34 9.54 -6.64
C ASP A 101 2.32 8.51 -7.14
N LYS A 102 1.82 8.71 -8.37
CA LYS A 102 0.89 7.78 -9.03
C LYS A 102 1.41 6.34 -9.07
N ASN A 103 2.72 6.15 -9.18
CA ASN A 103 3.36 4.85 -9.28
C ASN A 103 4.11 4.47 -7.99
N ALA A 104 3.74 5.07 -6.85
CA ALA A 104 4.36 4.78 -5.56
C ALA A 104 4.34 3.27 -5.24
N SER A 105 5.52 2.73 -4.99
CA SER A 105 5.71 1.40 -4.44
C SER A 105 5.12 1.30 -3.03
N ILE A 106 4.91 0.07 -2.55
CA ILE A 106 4.36 -0.14 -1.21
C ILE A 106 5.22 0.51 -0.11
N LYS A 107 6.55 0.45 -0.25
CA LYS A 107 7.51 1.09 0.66
C LYS A 107 7.42 2.61 0.64
N GLU A 108 7.17 3.20 -0.53
CA GLU A 108 6.94 4.64 -0.65
C GLU A 108 5.60 5.04 0.00
N LEU A 109 4.56 4.21 -0.11
CA LEU A 109 3.31 4.43 0.61
C LEU A 109 3.46 4.29 2.12
N GLU A 110 4.29 3.37 2.62
CA GLU A 110 4.64 3.25 4.04
C GLU A 110 5.39 4.48 4.56
N ASN A 111 6.36 4.98 3.78
CA ASN A 111 7.07 6.21 4.11
C ASN A 111 6.12 7.40 4.13
N ALA A 112 5.26 7.53 3.11
CA ALA A 112 4.24 8.57 3.07
C ALA A 112 3.28 8.46 4.27
N ASP A 113 2.91 7.24 4.67
CA ASP A 113 2.07 7.00 5.84
C ASP A 113 2.72 7.53 7.12
N ALA A 114 3.96 7.13 7.37
CA ALA A 114 4.72 7.51 8.56
C ALA A 114 4.94 9.04 8.63
N ALA A 115 5.31 9.63 7.50
CA ALA A 115 5.68 11.03 7.42
C ALA A 115 4.47 11.96 7.60
N SER A 116 3.35 11.62 6.95
CA SER A 116 2.12 12.38 7.08
C SER A 116 1.44 12.17 8.45
N SER A 117 1.60 11.01 9.09
CA SER A 117 1.22 10.80 10.49
C SER A 117 2.02 11.66 11.47
N GLN A 118 3.33 11.84 11.21
CA GLN A 118 4.18 12.74 12.01
C GLN A 118 3.68 14.18 11.92
N MET A 119 3.37 14.66 10.71
CA MET A 119 2.84 16.00 10.50
C MET A 119 1.56 16.28 11.28
N ILE A 120 0.64 15.32 11.35
CA ILE A 120 -0.58 15.44 12.16
C ILE A 120 -0.23 15.55 13.66
N ARG A 121 0.78 14.81 14.14
CA ARG A 121 1.27 14.97 15.52
C ARG A 121 1.84 16.37 15.76
N ASP A 122 2.60 16.91 14.81
CA ASP A 122 3.18 18.24 14.94
C ASP A 122 2.09 19.32 14.92
N ILE A 123 1.07 19.19 14.06
CA ILE A 123 -0.13 20.04 14.05
C ILE A 123 -0.88 19.96 15.39
N ASN A 124 -1.01 18.76 15.97
CA ASN A 124 -1.63 18.56 17.28
C ASN A 124 -0.85 19.24 18.41
N ILE A 125 0.47 19.29 18.33
CA ILE A 125 1.31 20.02 19.27
C ILE A 125 1.13 21.53 19.05
N ALA A 126 1.07 21.98 17.79
CA ALA A 126 0.86 23.39 17.42
C ALA A 126 -0.38 23.98 18.08
N GLN A 127 -1.52 23.31 17.98
CA GLN A 127 -2.78 23.85 18.50
C GLN A 127 -2.73 24.05 20.02
N GLU A 128 -1.89 23.34 20.76
CA GLU A 128 -1.71 23.57 22.20
C GLU A 128 -0.90 24.84 22.47
N ALA A 129 0.03 25.19 21.59
CA ALA A 129 0.80 26.43 21.66
C ALA A 129 0.00 27.66 21.16
N TYR A 130 -1.00 27.44 20.30
CA TYR A 130 -1.79 28.47 19.59
C TYR A 130 -3.30 28.29 19.85
N PRO A 131 -3.85 28.82 20.97
CA PRO A 131 -5.25 28.64 21.36
C PRO A 131 -6.27 29.12 20.33
N GLU A 132 -5.95 30.17 19.58
CA GLU A 132 -6.78 30.69 18.49
C GLU A 132 -6.95 29.67 17.36
N LEU A 133 -5.88 28.95 17.01
CA LEU A 133 -5.92 27.88 16.01
C LEU A 133 -6.76 26.69 16.50
N LYS A 134 -6.58 26.28 17.76
CA LYS A 134 -7.37 25.23 18.43
C LYS A 134 -8.87 25.50 18.44
N SER A 135 -9.24 26.77 18.62
CA SER A 135 -10.65 27.17 18.68
C SER A 135 -11.32 27.32 17.32
N SER A 136 -10.54 27.37 16.24
CA SER A 136 -11.04 27.54 14.87
C SER A 136 -11.86 26.34 14.40
N ASP A 137 -12.95 26.60 13.68
CA ASP A 137 -13.80 25.52 13.15
C ASP A 137 -13.06 24.72 12.08
N LEU A 138 -12.20 25.36 11.29
CA LEU A 138 -11.32 24.69 10.32
C LEU A 138 -10.42 23.63 10.97
N MET A 139 -9.82 23.93 12.13
CA MET A 139 -8.98 22.96 12.86
C MET A 139 -9.82 21.80 13.41
N LYS A 140 -10.99 22.07 13.99
CA LYS A 140 -11.88 21.01 14.50
C LYS A 140 -12.35 20.07 13.37
N ASP A 141 -12.70 20.65 12.22
CA ASP A 141 -13.11 19.91 11.03
C ASP A 141 -11.95 19.08 10.46
N PHE A 142 -10.73 19.64 10.44
CA PHE A 142 -9.52 18.91 10.06
C PHE A 142 -9.30 17.71 10.97
N MET A 143 -9.32 17.89 12.29
CA MET A 143 -9.10 16.81 13.26
C MET A 143 -10.13 15.69 13.11
N THR A 144 -11.40 16.05 12.98
CA THR A 144 -12.48 15.07 12.75
C THR A 144 -12.30 14.32 11.43
N SER A 145 -11.92 15.03 10.37
CA SER A 145 -11.69 14.42 9.05
C SER A 145 -10.50 13.47 9.07
N VAL A 146 -9.40 13.87 9.70
CA VAL A 146 -8.18 13.07 9.82
C VAL A 146 -8.45 11.79 10.59
N GLU A 147 -9.16 11.84 11.72
CA GLU A 147 -9.55 10.63 12.46
C GLU A 147 -10.36 9.66 11.58
N GLY A 148 -11.31 10.19 10.79
CA GLY A 148 -12.07 9.40 9.83
C GLY A 148 -11.19 8.78 8.73
N ILE A 149 -10.18 9.51 8.26
CA ILE A 149 -9.23 9.03 7.25
C ILE A 149 -8.29 7.97 7.85
N GLU A 150 -7.80 8.13 9.07
CA GLU A 150 -6.95 7.15 9.75
C GLU A 150 -7.64 5.78 9.88
N ASN A 151 -8.92 5.78 10.24
CA ASN A 151 -9.71 4.55 10.28
C ASN A 151 -9.81 3.88 8.89
N ARG A 152 -9.97 4.66 7.83
CA ARG A 152 -10.00 4.14 6.44
C ARG A 152 -8.64 3.66 5.97
N ILE A 153 -7.54 4.32 6.36
CA ILE A 153 -6.17 3.88 6.09
C ILE A 153 -5.92 2.54 6.77
N SER A 154 -6.29 2.41 8.05
CA SER A 154 -6.15 1.15 8.79
C SER A 154 -6.89 0.01 8.08
N TYR A 155 -8.16 0.23 7.72
CA TYR A 155 -8.94 -0.76 6.99
C TYR A 155 -8.34 -1.10 5.62
N ALA A 156 -7.88 -0.11 4.86
CA ALA A 156 -7.25 -0.34 3.55
C ALA A 156 -5.95 -1.16 3.66
N ARG A 157 -5.16 -0.92 4.71
CA ARG A 157 -3.93 -1.68 5.00
C ARG A 157 -4.24 -3.12 5.39
N ASP A 158 -5.25 -3.35 6.21
CA ASP A 158 -5.68 -4.70 6.59
C ASP A 158 -6.16 -5.48 5.36
N ASN A 159 -7.03 -4.88 4.54
CA ASN A 159 -7.52 -5.50 3.32
C ASN A 159 -6.39 -5.80 2.33
N TYR A 160 -5.43 -4.87 2.13
CA TYR A 160 -4.25 -5.13 1.31
C TYR A 160 -3.43 -6.31 1.84
N ASN A 161 -3.22 -6.40 3.15
CA ASN A 161 -2.46 -7.49 3.76
C ASN A 161 -3.15 -8.85 3.64
N GLU A 162 -4.48 -8.87 3.66
CA GLU A 162 -5.30 -10.05 3.39
C GLU A 162 -5.18 -10.47 1.92
N ASP A 163 -5.31 -9.55 0.97
CA ASP A 163 -5.18 -9.81 -0.46
C ASP A 163 -3.76 -10.30 -0.83
N VAL A 164 -2.73 -9.66 -0.28
CA VAL A 164 -1.32 -10.10 -0.42
C VAL A 164 -1.13 -11.50 0.15
N GLN A 165 -1.76 -11.81 1.28
CA GLN A 165 -1.69 -13.14 1.86
C GLN A 165 -2.36 -14.18 0.96
N ALA A 166 -3.56 -13.91 0.44
CA ALA A 166 -4.26 -14.80 -0.48
C ALA A 166 -3.43 -15.05 -1.75
N TYR A 167 -2.91 -13.98 -2.36
CA TYR A 167 -2.01 -14.03 -3.50
C TYR A 167 -0.77 -14.88 -3.20
N ASN A 168 -0.05 -14.57 -2.12
CA ASN A 168 1.20 -15.24 -1.74
C ASN A 168 0.98 -16.72 -1.44
N VAL A 169 -0.11 -17.08 -0.74
CA VAL A 169 -0.47 -18.48 -0.49
C VAL A 169 -0.74 -19.20 -1.80
N TYR A 170 -1.50 -18.58 -2.72
CA TYR A 170 -1.84 -19.18 -4.00
C TYR A 170 -0.59 -19.47 -4.84
N ILE A 171 0.28 -18.47 -5.05
CA ILE A 171 1.46 -18.62 -5.92
C ILE A 171 2.55 -19.48 -5.29
N ARG A 172 2.55 -19.68 -3.96
CA ARG A 172 3.54 -20.52 -3.27
C ARG A 172 3.07 -21.96 -3.07
N SER A 173 1.80 -22.25 -3.27
CA SER A 173 1.24 -23.59 -3.13
C SER A 173 1.60 -24.48 -4.31
N PHE A 174 1.88 -25.76 -4.05
CA PHE A 174 2.04 -26.76 -5.11
C PHE A 174 0.68 -27.15 -5.69
N PRO A 175 0.51 -27.29 -7.02
CA PRO A 175 1.53 -27.17 -8.07
C PRO A 175 1.70 -25.75 -8.65
N HIS A 176 0.95 -24.76 -8.16
CA HIS A 176 0.92 -23.39 -8.69
C HIS A 176 2.29 -22.69 -8.67
N ASN A 177 3.16 -22.98 -7.71
CA ASN A 177 4.51 -22.42 -7.62
C ASN A 177 5.38 -22.64 -8.86
N ILE A 178 5.20 -23.76 -9.57
CA ILE A 178 5.90 -24.04 -10.82
C ILE A 178 5.42 -23.10 -11.91
N ALA A 179 4.10 -22.94 -12.05
CA ALA A 179 3.52 -22.02 -13.01
C ALA A 179 3.86 -20.56 -12.67
N ALA A 180 3.77 -20.17 -11.39
CA ALA A 180 4.12 -18.84 -10.92
C ALA A 180 5.55 -18.47 -11.30
N SER A 181 6.52 -19.37 -11.05
CA SER A 181 7.91 -19.16 -11.45
C SER A 181 8.10 -19.09 -12.96
N LEU A 182 7.32 -19.83 -13.75
CA LEU A 182 7.41 -19.83 -15.21
C LEU A 182 6.86 -18.54 -15.84
N PHE A 183 5.80 -17.96 -15.27
CA PHE A 183 5.15 -16.74 -15.77
C PHE A 183 5.55 -15.46 -15.04
N GLY A 184 6.48 -15.53 -14.08
CA GLY A 184 7.02 -14.36 -13.40
C GLY A 184 6.17 -13.80 -12.26
N PHE A 185 5.23 -14.56 -11.72
CA PHE A 185 4.52 -14.17 -10.50
C PHE A 185 5.44 -14.38 -9.30
N SER A 186 5.68 -13.30 -8.55
CA SER A 186 6.60 -13.27 -7.43
C SER A 186 5.90 -12.78 -6.16
N PRO A 187 6.31 -13.23 -4.96
CA PRO A 187 5.66 -12.80 -3.72
C PRO A 187 5.63 -11.29 -3.56
N LYS A 188 4.48 -10.77 -3.14
CA LYS A 188 4.30 -9.35 -2.80
C LYS A 188 4.57 -9.12 -1.32
N GLU A 189 5.14 -7.97 -0.99
CA GLU A 189 5.36 -7.53 0.39
C GLU A 189 4.02 -7.08 1.00
N LYS A 190 3.83 -7.33 2.29
CA LYS A 190 2.71 -6.78 3.05
C LYS A 190 3.01 -5.33 3.43
N PHE A 191 1.98 -4.55 3.70
CA PHE A 191 2.11 -3.22 4.29
C PHE A 191 2.45 -3.37 5.77
N GLU A 192 3.64 -2.94 6.15
CA GLU A 192 4.13 -2.96 7.53
C GLU A 192 3.65 -1.74 8.32
N ALA A 193 3.39 -1.92 9.61
CA ALA A 193 3.20 -0.78 10.50
C ALA A 193 4.53 -0.05 10.65
N SER A 194 4.48 1.28 10.52
CA SER A 194 5.66 2.13 10.72
C SER A 194 6.36 1.77 12.03
N SER A 195 7.69 1.85 12.04
CA SER A 195 8.54 1.51 13.19
C SER A 195 8.14 2.27 14.46
N ALA A 196 7.44 3.41 14.34
CA ALA A 196 6.88 4.16 15.45
C ALA A 196 5.77 3.40 16.21
N ALA A 197 4.94 2.61 15.53
CA ALA A 197 3.92 1.76 16.16
C ALA A 197 4.52 0.55 16.88
N GLN A 198 5.70 0.08 16.45
CA GLN A 198 6.43 -1.01 17.11
C GLN A 198 7.09 -0.57 18.43
N ASN A 199 7.28 0.74 18.64
CA ASN A 199 7.88 1.33 19.83
C ASN A 199 6.85 1.95 20.79
N ALA A 200 5.61 1.46 20.81
CA ALA A 200 4.62 1.91 21.79
C ALA A 200 5.19 1.74 23.21
N PRO A 201 5.24 2.80 24.04
CA PRO A 201 5.81 2.70 25.37
C PRO A 201 5.04 1.65 26.18
N VAL A 202 5.76 0.67 26.72
CA VAL A 202 5.19 -0.32 27.64
C VAL A 202 4.68 0.45 28.86
N VAL A 203 3.36 0.57 28.98
CA VAL A 203 2.73 1.13 30.18
C VAL A 203 3.06 0.18 31.33
N LYS A 204 4.06 0.54 32.12
CA LYS A 204 4.32 -0.10 33.41
C LYS A 204 3.32 0.51 34.38
N PHE A 205 2.36 -0.29 34.82
CA PHE A 205 1.60 0.01 36.02
C PHE A 205 2.49 -0.35 37.21
N ASP A 206 2.90 0.65 37.99
CA ASP A 206 3.50 0.45 39.32
C ASP A 206 2.42 0.07 40.33
#